data_AF-A0A7S3I665-F1
#
_entry.id   AF-A0A7S3I665-F1
#
_cell.length_a   1.000
_cell.length_b   1.000
_cell.length_c   1.000
_cell.angle_alpha   90.00
_cell.angle_beta   90.00
_cell.angle_gamma   90.00
#
_symmetry.space_group_name_H-M   'P 1'
#
loop_
_entity.id
_entity.type
_entity.pdbx_description
1 polymer ?
#
loop_
_entity_poly.entity_id
_entity_poly.type
_entity_poly.pdbx_seq_one_letter_code
_entity_poly.pdbx_strand_id
1 'polypeptide(L)'
;MDLIDDPKWRMKVYLAGIGRVYDVWNIDFIKHKFKFPGVMEGLYKHFGILNLFCPFRPNGSYLLKLFDFEERIVCKMLCELAMKEGVGFMQPIKLNGKPFERMTKEFARKPPESGVIELTYACPPEKEDQ
;
A
#
# COMPACT_ATOMS: atom_id res chain seq x y z
N MET A 1 21.72 -12.50 7.21
CA MET A 1 20.49 -11.72 6.95
C MET A 1 20.07 -11.18 8.30
N ASP A 2 20.25 -9.89 8.52
CA ASP A 2 20.09 -9.29 9.84
C ASP A 2 18.61 -9.27 10.22
N LEU A 3 18.30 -9.87 11.38
CA LEU A 3 16.98 -9.81 11.98
C LEU A 3 16.68 -8.33 12.30
N ILE A 4 15.60 -7.79 11.73
CA ILE A 4 15.12 -6.45 12.10
C ILE A 4 14.71 -6.52 13.57
N ASP A 5 15.56 -6.00 14.46
CA ASP A 5 15.39 -6.07 15.92
C ASP A 5 14.61 -4.89 16.50
N ASP A 6 14.15 -3.96 15.65
CA ASP A 6 13.38 -2.82 16.10
C ASP A 6 11.95 -3.23 16.51
N PRO A 7 11.61 -3.17 17.82
CA PRO A 7 10.28 -3.53 18.32
C PRO A 7 9.18 -2.61 17.77
N LYS A 8 9.52 -1.35 17.44
CA LYS A 8 8.58 -0.38 16.88
C LYS A 8 8.19 -0.76 15.46
N TRP A 9 9.15 -1.29 14.68
CA TRP A 9 8.89 -1.72 13.32
C TRP A 9 7.99 -2.96 13.29
N ARG A 10 8.24 -3.93 14.17
CA ARG A 10 7.37 -5.11 14.36
C ARG A 10 5.96 -4.69 14.79
N MET A 11 5.82 -3.72 15.69
CA MET A 11 4.54 -3.19 16.13
C MET A 11 3.78 -2.44 15.02
N LYS A 12 4.48 -1.65 14.19
CA LYS A 12 3.87 -0.95 13.04
C LYS A 12 3.32 -1.94 12.02
N VAL A 13 4.07 -2.99 11.69
CA VAL A 13 3.61 -4.09 10.82
C VAL A 13 2.42 -4.84 11.45
N TYR A 14 2.48 -5.10 12.75
CA TYR A 14 1.42 -5.76 13.51
C TYR A 14 0.09 -4.98 13.50
N LEU A 15 0.14 -3.68 13.79
CA LEU A 15 -1.04 -2.81 13.81
C LEU A 15 -1.63 -2.60 12.40
N ALA A 16 -0.77 -2.50 11.37
CA ALA A 16 -1.21 -2.37 9.99
C ALA A 16 -1.79 -3.69 9.41
N GLY A 17 -1.30 -4.84 9.88
CA GLY A 17 -1.75 -6.16 9.44
C GLY A 17 -3.04 -6.63 10.10
N ILE A 18 -3.24 -6.35 11.40
CA ILE A 18 -4.39 -6.85 12.18
C ILE A 18 -5.74 -6.52 11.54
N GLY A 19 -5.93 -5.31 11.02
CA GLY A 19 -7.21 -4.90 10.43
C GLY A 19 -7.54 -5.59 9.10
N ARG A 20 -6.57 -6.30 8.50
CA ARG A 20 -6.70 -6.96 7.19
C ARG A 20 -6.54 -8.48 7.27
N VAL A 21 -6.12 -9.01 8.41
CA VAL A 21 -6.14 -10.44 8.68
C VAL A 21 -7.54 -10.80 9.16
N TYR A 22 -8.37 -11.31 8.24
CA TYR A 22 -9.72 -11.82 8.55
C TYR A 22 -9.71 -13.01 9.54
N ASP A 23 -8.54 -13.56 9.84
CA ASP A 23 -8.36 -14.72 10.69
C ASP A 23 -7.56 -14.39 11.94
N VAL A 24 -8.20 -13.66 12.85
CA VAL A 24 -7.65 -13.27 14.15
C VAL A 24 -7.27 -14.49 15.00
N TRP A 25 -7.93 -15.63 14.76
CA TRP A 25 -7.73 -16.90 15.47
C TRP A 25 -6.42 -17.58 15.08
N ASN A 26 -5.98 -17.43 13.83
CA ASN A 26 -4.71 -17.98 13.34
C ASN A 26 -3.54 -17.01 13.42
N ILE A 27 -3.74 -15.78 13.94
CA ILE A 27 -2.67 -14.76 13.99
C ILE A 27 -1.50 -15.20 14.88
N ASP A 28 -1.79 -15.85 16.01
CA ASP A 28 -0.75 -16.33 16.92
C ASP A 28 0.00 -17.55 16.36
N PHE A 29 -0.70 -18.36 15.55
CA PHE A 29 -0.09 -19.45 14.78
C PHE A 29 0.88 -18.91 13.72
N ILE A 30 0.47 -17.89 12.96
CA ILE A 30 1.32 -17.24 11.96
C ILE A 30 2.54 -16.58 12.64
N LYS A 31 2.36 -15.87 13.76
CA LYS A 31 3.47 -15.29 14.56
C LYS A 31 4.47 -16.34 15.04
N HIS A 32 4.00 -17.51 15.48
CA HIS A 32 4.88 -18.62 15.89
C HIS A 32 5.65 -19.19 14.69
N LYS A 33 5.00 -19.27 13.53
CA LYS A 33 5.57 -19.79 12.29
C LYS A 33 6.61 -18.84 11.66
N PHE A 34 6.49 -17.52 11.84
CA PHE A 34 7.47 -16.52 11.39
C PHE A 34 8.88 -16.70 11.99
N LYS A 35 9.02 -17.41 13.13
CA LYS A 35 10.31 -17.66 13.78
C LYS A 35 11.16 -18.70 13.05
N PHE A 36 10.58 -19.46 12.13
CA PHE A 36 11.29 -20.54 11.43
C PHE A 36 11.82 -20.06 10.07
N PRO A 37 13.12 -20.27 9.78
CA PRO A 37 13.69 -19.93 8.49
C PRO A 37 13.01 -20.74 7.37
N GLY A 38 12.68 -20.08 6.25
CA GLY A 38 11.99 -20.67 5.09
C GLY A 38 10.46 -20.55 5.09
N VAL A 39 9.83 -20.28 6.24
CA VAL A 39 8.37 -20.07 6.31
C VAL A 39 7.94 -18.78 5.62
N MET A 40 8.76 -17.73 5.72
CA MET A 40 8.56 -16.47 4.98
C MET A 40 8.45 -16.72 3.47
N GLU A 41 9.34 -17.54 2.92
CA GLU A 41 9.35 -17.87 1.49
C GLU A 41 8.12 -18.68 1.08
N GLY A 42 7.69 -19.62 1.93
CA GLY A 42 6.42 -20.34 1.76
C GLY A 42 5.21 -19.43 1.83
N LEU A 43 5.18 -18.47 2.76
CA LEU A 43 4.13 -17.46 2.87
C LEU A 43 4.12 -16.55 1.64
N TYR A 44 5.27 -16.02 1.20
CA TYR A 44 5.38 -15.23 -0.04
C TYR A 44 4.95 -16.00 -1.28
N LYS A 45 5.19 -17.31 -1.32
CA LYS A 45 4.78 -18.17 -2.43
C LYS A 45 3.27 -18.46 -2.42
N HIS A 46 2.65 -18.57 -1.25
CA HIS A 46 1.20 -18.87 -1.12
C HIS A 46 0.32 -17.61 -1.12
N PHE A 47 0.79 -16.53 -0.50
CA PHE A 47 0.06 -15.26 -0.39
C PHE A 47 0.46 -14.25 -1.48
N GLY A 48 1.52 -14.54 -2.26
CA GLY A 48 2.18 -13.54 -3.09
C GLY A 48 3.02 -12.59 -2.25
N ILE A 49 3.78 -11.69 -2.90
CA ILE A 49 4.23 -10.46 -2.25
C ILE A 49 2.94 -9.73 -1.85
N LEU A 50 2.55 -9.85 -0.59
CA LEU A 50 1.43 -9.08 -0.05
C LEU A 50 1.85 -7.62 -0.18
N ASN A 51 1.39 -6.94 -1.24
CA ASN A 51 1.57 -5.51 -1.43
C ASN A 51 0.69 -4.80 -0.39
N LEU A 52 1.10 -4.88 0.87
CA LEU A 52 0.48 -4.19 1.99
C LEU A 52 0.69 -2.71 1.75
N PHE A 53 -0.35 -2.03 1.25
CA PHE A 53 -0.36 -0.59 1.24
C PHE A 53 -0.19 -0.08 2.67
N CYS A 54 0.90 0.64 2.91
CA CYS A 54 1.19 1.33 4.16
C CYS A 54 1.02 2.84 3.94
N PRO A 55 0.02 3.51 4.55
CA PRO A 55 -0.18 4.94 4.36
C PRO A 55 0.97 5.80 4.90
N PHE A 56 1.82 5.23 5.76
CA PHE A 56 3.02 5.91 6.29
C PHE A 56 4.25 5.75 5.39
N ARG A 57 4.22 4.78 4.46
CA ARG A 57 5.25 4.56 3.44
C ARG A 57 4.58 4.20 2.10
N PRO A 58 3.82 5.15 1.51
CA PRO A 58 3.06 4.94 0.26
C PRO A 58 3.94 5.06 -0.99
N ASN A 59 5.27 5.00 -0.85
CA ASN A 59 6.19 5.14 -1.97
C ASN A 59 6.08 3.94 -2.90
N GLY A 60 6.02 4.22 -4.20
CA GLY A 60 6.15 3.21 -5.23
C GLY A 60 5.16 3.37 -6.38
N SER A 61 5.28 2.43 -7.32
CA SER A 61 4.39 2.32 -8.46
C SER A 61 3.22 1.40 -8.14
N TYR A 62 2.02 1.84 -8.50
CA TYR A 62 0.76 1.15 -8.28
C TYR A 62 0.08 0.89 -9.62
N LEU A 63 -0.44 -0.33 -9.76
CA LEU A 63 -1.38 -0.73 -10.80
C LEU A 63 -2.65 -1.15 -10.08
N LEU A 64 -3.65 -0.27 -10.05
CA LEU A 64 -4.89 -0.49 -9.31
C LEU A 64 -6.08 -0.71 -10.26
N LYS A 65 -6.75 -1.82 -10.09
CA LYS A 65 -8.01 -2.23 -10.68
C LYS A 65 -9.16 -1.67 -9.84
N LEU A 66 -9.73 -0.57 -10.29
CA LEU A 66 -10.77 0.14 -9.55
C LEU A 66 -12.09 -0.62 -9.47
N PHE A 67 -12.24 -1.76 -10.15
CA PHE A 67 -13.37 -2.66 -9.91
C PHE A 67 -13.27 -3.40 -8.56
N ASP A 68 -12.05 -3.60 -8.04
CA ASP A 68 -11.80 -4.19 -6.73
C ASP A 68 -11.95 -3.13 -5.63
N PHE A 69 -12.75 -3.42 -4.60
CA PHE A 69 -13.10 -2.45 -3.57
C PHE A 69 -11.88 -1.97 -2.78
N GLU A 70 -11.01 -2.89 -2.40
CA GLU A 70 -9.78 -2.64 -1.65
C GLU A 70 -8.84 -1.73 -2.43
N GLU A 71 -8.72 -1.96 -3.74
CA GLU A 71 -7.87 -1.16 -4.62
C GLU A 71 -8.44 0.24 -4.85
N ARG A 72 -9.77 0.41 -4.86
CA ARG A 72 -10.41 1.75 -4.80
C ARG A 72 -10.06 2.50 -3.51
N ILE A 73 -10.07 1.81 -2.38
CA ILE A 73 -9.72 2.41 -1.09
C ILE A 73 -8.26 2.86 -1.11
N VAL A 74 -7.34 2.05 -1.66
CA VAL A 74 -5.92 2.44 -1.85
C VAL A 74 -5.79 3.65 -2.77
N CYS A 75 -6.47 3.65 -3.92
CA CYS A 75 -6.49 4.79 -4.84
C CYS A 75 -6.96 6.07 -4.15
N LYS A 76 -8.06 5.99 -3.37
CA LYS A 76 -8.60 7.13 -2.63
C LYS A 76 -7.60 7.65 -1.59
N MET A 77 -6.95 6.77 -0.82
CA MET A 77 -5.94 7.16 0.15
C MET A 77 -4.75 7.87 -0.52
N LEU A 78 -4.26 7.36 -1.66
CA LEU A 78 -3.19 7.98 -2.43
C LEU A 78 -3.58 9.37 -2.95
N CYS A 79 -4.80 9.52 -3.47
CA CYS A 79 -5.33 10.82 -3.88
C CYS A 79 -5.44 11.80 -2.70
N GLU A 80 -5.89 11.36 -1.52
CA GLU A 80 -5.97 12.19 -0.32
C GLU A 80 -4.59 12.64 0.17
N LEU A 81 -3.61 11.74 0.15
CA LEU A 81 -2.22 12.05 0.49
C LEU A 81 -1.65 13.10 -0.47
N ALA A 82 -1.80 12.90 -1.78
CA ALA A 82 -1.35 13.86 -2.77
C ALA A 82 -2.06 15.22 -2.66
N MET A 83 -3.34 15.23 -2.27
CA MET A 83 -4.07 16.48 -2.04
C MET A 83 -3.54 17.27 -0.84
N LYS A 84 -3.02 16.58 0.18
CA LYS A 84 -2.44 17.20 1.38
C LYS A 84 -0.98 17.59 1.18
N GLU A 85 -0.20 16.75 0.51
CA GLU A 85 1.26 16.87 0.42
C GLU A 85 1.70 17.58 -0.86
N GLY A 86 0.90 17.50 -1.92
CA GLY A 86 1.18 18.12 -3.21
C GLY A 86 0.85 17.16 -4.36
N VAL A 87 0.01 17.61 -5.29
CA VAL A 87 -0.44 16.75 -6.42
C VAL A 87 0.70 16.36 -7.38
N GLY A 88 1.85 17.04 -7.30
CA GLY A 88 3.05 16.72 -8.07
C GLY A 88 3.73 15.42 -7.62
N PHE A 89 3.48 14.97 -6.40
CA PHE A 89 4.05 13.74 -5.84
C PHE A 89 3.39 12.46 -6.35
N MET A 90 2.32 12.58 -7.14
CA MET A 90 1.61 11.45 -7.73
C MET A 90 1.67 11.55 -9.25
N GLN A 91 2.77 11.10 -9.83
CA GLN A 91 3.03 11.13 -11.27
C GLN A 91 3.99 9.99 -11.66
N PRO A 92 3.91 9.46 -12.90
CA PRO A 92 2.86 9.71 -13.89
C PRO A 92 1.52 9.10 -13.43
N ILE A 93 0.40 9.54 -14.00
CA ILE A 93 -0.91 8.92 -13.81
C ILE A 93 -1.43 8.50 -15.19
N LYS A 94 -1.92 7.27 -15.31
CA LYS A 94 -2.70 6.82 -16.47
C LYS A 94 -3.98 6.19 -15.99
N LEU A 95 -5.07 6.43 -16.72
CA LEU A 95 -6.35 5.77 -16.52
C LEU A 95 -6.72 5.03 -17.80
N ASN A 96 -6.90 3.71 -17.71
CA ASN A 96 -7.16 2.82 -18.84
C ASN A 96 -6.12 3.00 -19.96
N GLY A 97 -4.84 3.09 -19.59
CA GLY A 97 -3.72 3.29 -20.50
C GLY A 97 -3.61 4.72 -21.08
N LYS A 98 -4.56 5.61 -20.81
CA LYS A 98 -4.51 7.00 -21.29
C LYS A 98 -3.81 7.88 -20.25
N PRO A 99 -2.80 8.69 -20.66
CA PRO A 99 -2.14 9.61 -19.74
C PRO A 99 -3.15 10.61 -19.18
N PHE A 100 -3.07 10.80 -17.87
CA PHE A 100 -3.87 11.75 -17.14
C PHE A 100 -2.95 12.89 -16.70
N GLU A 101 -3.01 14.02 -17.40
CA GLU A 101 -1.96 15.05 -17.33
C GLU A 101 -1.68 15.54 -15.91
N ARG A 102 -2.72 15.76 -15.10
CA ARG A 102 -2.59 16.06 -13.68
C ARG A 102 -3.81 15.57 -12.91
N MET A 103 -3.56 15.06 -11.72
CA MET A 103 -4.62 14.84 -10.74
C MET A 103 -5.29 16.16 -10.36
N THR A 104 -6.61 16.21 -10.56
CA THR A 104 -7.44 17.35 -10.17
C THR A 104 -8.03 17.12 -8.77
N LYS A 105 -8.44 18.21 -8.10
CA LYS A 105 -9.15 18.11 -6.81
C LYS A 105 -10.46 17.32 -6.93
N GLU A 106 -11.10 17.37 -8.09
CA GLU A 106 -12.33 16.64 -8.38
C GLU A 106 -12.08 15.15 -8.48
N PHE A 107 -11.04 14.74 -9.22
CA PHE A 107 -10.60 13.35 -9.30
C PHE A 107 -10.27 12.78 -7.92
N ALA A 108 -9.56 13.54 -7.09
CA ALA A 108 -9.19 13.09 -5.76
C ALA A 108 -10.39 12.95 -4.81
N ARG A 109 -11.42 13.78 -4.95
CA ARG A 109 -12.65 13.69 -4.15
C ARG A 109 -13.51 12.50 -4.55
N LYS A 110 -13.57 12.23 -5.84
CA LYS A 110 -14.41 11.16 -6.40
C LYS A 110 -13.62 10.39 -7.48
N PRO A 111 -12.69 9.52 -7.07
CA PRO A 111 -12.00 8.67 -8.02
C PRO A 111 -13.01 7.75 -8.72
N PRO A 112 -12.74 7.37 -9.97
CA PRO A 112 -13.64 6.50 -10.73
C PRO A 112 -13.83 5.15 -10.02
N GLU A 113 -15.03 4.59 -10.15
CA GLU A 113 -15.39 3.30 -9.52
C GLU A 113 -15.01 2.08 -10.38
N SER A 114 -14.46 2.30 -11.57
CA SER A 114 -14.05 1.24 -12.49
C SER A 114 -12.89 1.70 -13.38
N GLY A 115 -12.23 0.73 -14.02
CA GLY A 115 -11.05 0.94 -14.85
C GLY A 115 -9.75 0.54 -14.15
N VAL A 116 -8.64 0.76 -14.84
CA VAL A 116 -7.28 0.46 -14.36
C VAL A 116 -6.52 1.77 -14.27
N ILE A 117 -6.04 2.10 -13.07
CA ILE A 117 -5.17 3.26 -12.84
C ILE A 117 -3.73 2.79 -12.63
N GLU A 118 -2.83 3.40 -13.38
CA GLU A 118 -1.38 3.26 -13.20
C GLU A 118 -0.87 4.57 -12.63
N LEU A 119 -0.15 4.52 -11.52
CA LEU A 119 0.42 5.73 -10.93
C LEU A 119 1.71 5.43 -10.17
N THR A 120 2.54 6.45 -9.96
CA THR A 120 3.64 6.38 -8.99
C THR A 120 3.44 7.46 -7.95
N TYR A 121 3.58 7.10 -6.68
CA TYR A 121 3.56 8.04 -5.56
C TYR A 121 4.96 8.13 -4.95
N ALA A 122 5.42 9.35 -4.74
CA ALA A 122 6.70 9.65 -4.11
C ALA A 122 6.45 10.64 -2.96
N CYS A 123 6.61 10.20 -1.73
CA CYS A 123 6.52 11.04 -0.55
C CYS A 123 7.48 12.24 -0.66
N PRO A 124 7.11 13.39 -0.07
CA PRO A 124 8.04 14.48 0.12
C PRO A 124 9.29 13.99 0.87
N PRO A 125 10.50 14.47 0.50
CA PRO A 125 11.77 14.04 1.10
C PRO A 125 11.82 14.25 2.62
N GLU A 126 11.07 15.24 3.12
CA GLU A 126 10.93 15.55 4.55
C GLU A 126 10.29 14.42 5.39
N LYS A 127 9.65 13.44 4.74
CA LYS A 127 8.94 12.32 5.38
C LYS A 127 9.56 10.95 5.10
N GLU A 128 10.63 10.86 4.32
CA GLU A 128 11.26 9.57 4.00
C GLU A 128 11.92 8.91 5.23
N ASP A 129 12.30 9.70 6.25
CA ASP A 129 13.05 9.26 7.44
C ASP A 129 12.22 9.15 8.75
N GLN A 130 10.89 9.26 8.70
CA GLN A 130 9.99 9.12 9.89
C GLN A 130 9.43 7.68 10.08
#